data_AF-A0A163R951-F1
#
_entry.id   AF-A0A163R951-F1
#
_cell.length_a   1.000
_cell.length_b   1.000
_cell.length_c   1.000
_cell.angle_alpha   90.00
_cell.angle_beta   90.00
_cell.angle_gamma   90.00
#
_symmetry.space_group_name_H-M   'P 1'
#
loop_
_entity.id
_entity.type
_entity.pdbx_description
1 polymer ?
#
loop_
_entity_poly.entity_id
_entity_poly.type
_entity_poly.pdbx_seq_one_letter_code
_entity_poly.pdbx_strand_id
1 'polypeptide(L)'
;MHEDALRAMLVDDPNDERAFQALAEIVRRRAAESHVSADPLAAPADESEKQQAADLAVWALAEELAGHPRGWYPLVELGRLSLEDDQEAALRRFATAAERDPSGLALAESMEILREAHLPVEALGLGVGHWRAREHTPEAGRQLVLAAIDADRIFEAKHHLEALALYPDAAVVAPIRHELTLAIAHAEQHRSGT
;
A
#
# COMPACT_ATOMS: atom_id res chain seq x y z
N MET A 1 12.67 20.90 -16.39
CA MET A 1 11.35 21.55 -16.55
C MET A 1 10.19 20.66 -16.09
N HIS A 2 9.99 19.45 -16.63
CA HIS A 2 8.89 18.58 -16.15
C HIS A 2 9.21 17.88 -14.81
N GLU A 3 10.43 17.36 -14.64
CA GLU A 3 10.85 16.71 -13.38
C GLU A 3 10.90 17.69 -12.20
N ASP A 4 11.50 18.87 -12.39
CA ASP A 4 11.62 19.88 -11.33
C ASP A 4 10.25 20.36 -10.82
N ALA A 5 9.24 20.40 -11.70
CA ALA A 5 7.88 20.75 -11.33
C ALA A 5 7.22 19.65 -10.47
N LEU A 6 7.42 18.37 -10.82
CA LEU A 6 6.94 17.24 -10.02
C LEU A 6 7.61 17.20 -8.65
N ARG A 7 8.92 17.45 -8.59
CA ARG A 7 9.66 17.57 -7.33
C ARG A 7 9.14 18.72 -6.48
N ALA A 8 8.86 19.88 -7.08
CA ALA A 8 8.26 21.01 -6.36
C ALA A 8 6.87 20.65 -5.80
N MET A 9 6.03 19.97 -6.58
CA MET A 9 4.73 19.48 -6.10
C MET A 9 4.88 18.53 -4.91
N LEU A 10 5.85 17.60 -4.95
CA LEU A 10 6.07 16.63 -3.87
C LEU A 10 6.76 17.22 -2.63
N VAL A 11 7.43 18.37 -2.76
CA VAL A 11 7.87 19.16 -1.60
C VAL A 11 6.67 19.78 -0.89
N ASP A 12 5.68 20.26 -1.64
CA ASP A 12 4.47 20.87 -1.08
C ASP A 12 3.50 19.81 -0.53
N ASP A 13 3.30 18.72 -1.26
CA ASP A 13 2.51 17.55 -0.85
C ASP A 13 3.24 16.25 -1.19
N PRO A 14 3.97 15.65 -0.23
CA PRO A 14 4.68 14.38 -0.46
C PRO A 14 3.74 13.19 -0.70
N ASN A 15 2.43 13.39 -0.54
CA ASN A 15 1.42 12.36 -0.72
C ASN A 15 0.62 12.55 -2.02
N ASP A 16 1.02 13.46 -2.92
CA ASP A 16 0.45 13.53 -4.26
C ASP A 16 0.89 12.29 -5.06
N GLU A 17 0.04 11.26 -5.02
CA GLU A 17 0.28 9.97 -5.67
C GLU A 17 0.55 10.14 -7.17
N ARG A 18 -0.16 11.07 -7.83
CA ARG A 18 -0.01 11.28 -9.27
C ARG A 18 1.34 11.91 -9.59
N ALA A 19 1.76 12.88 -8.79
CA ALA A 19 3.07 13.48 -8.94
C ALA A 19 4.18 12.48 -8.64
N PHE A 20 4.02 11.66 -7.60
CA PHE A 20 4.97 10.60 -7.25
C PHE A 20 5.10 9.59 -8.38
N GLN A 21 4.00 9.03 -8.88
CA GLN A 21 4.01 8.02 -9.95
C GLN A 21 4.58 8.59 -11.25
N ALA A 22 4.24 9.84 -11.60
CA ALA A 22 4.82 10.49 -12.78
C ALA A 22 6.35 10.68 -12.63
N LEU A 23 6.83 11.04 -11.44
CA LEU A 23 8.26 11.18 -11.17
C LEU A 23 8.96 9.82 -11.14
N ALA A 24 8.34 8.81 -10.55
CA ALA A 24 8.81 7.43 -10.51
C ALA A 24 9.03 6.90 -11.94
N GLU A 25 8.08 7.11 -12.85
CA GLU A 25 8.19 6.71 -14.26
C GLU A 25 9.37 7.40 -14.98
N ILE A 26 9.63 8.68 -14.69
CA ILE A 26 10.77 9.41 -15.27
C ILE A 26 12.09 8.80 -14.77
N VAL A 27 12.21 8.52 -13.47
CA VAL A 27 13.46 7.96 -12.91
C VAL A 27 13.66 6.50 -13.30
N ARG A 28 12.60 5.69 -13.41
CA ARG A 28 12.65 4.30 -13.93
C ARG A 28 13.23 4.28 -15.34
N ARG A 29 12.67 5.09 -16.24
CA ARG A 29 13.11 5.17 -17.64
C ARG A 29 14.57 5.59 -17.75
N ARG A 30 14.96 6.62 -16.98
CA ARG A 30 16.36 7.08 -16.93
C ARG A 30 17.31 5.99 -16.45
N ALA A 31 16.93 5.24 -15.42
CA ALA A 31 17.74 4.15 -14.89
C ALA A 31 17.92 3.05 -15.94
N ALA A 32 16.83 2.63 -16.59
CA ALA A 32 16.87 1.63 -17.67
C ALA A 32 17.74 2.07 -18.88
N GLU A 33 17.69 3.35 -19.24
CA GLU A 33 18.50 3.93 -20.34
C GLU A 33 19.98 4.08 -19.98
N SER A 34 20.31 4.34 -18.70
CA SER A 34 21.69 4.55 -18.24
C SER A 34 22.54 3.27 -18.23
N HIS A 35 21.89 2.09 -18.28
CA HIS A 35 22.56 0.79 -18.39
C HIS A 35 22.95 0.40 -19.83
N VAL A 36 22.70 1.25 -20.83
CA VAL A 36 23.28 1.08 -22.16
C VAL A 36 24.77 1.41 -22.09
N SER A 37 25.60 0.38 -21.92
CA SER A 37 27.05 0.54 -21.84
C SER A 37 27.61 1.27 -23.06
N ALA A 38 28.41 2.31 -22.80
CA ALA A 38 29.21 2.99 -23.83
C ALA A 38 30.43 2.16 -24.27
N ASP A 39 30.70 1.03 -23.60
CA ASP A 39 31.75 0.08 -23.96
C ASP A 39 31.25 -0.87 -25.07
N PRO A 40 31.82 -0.82 -26.28
CA PRO A 40 31.45 -1.69 -27.40
C PRO A 40 31.76 -3.19 -27.16
N LEU A 41 32.47 -3.53 -26.08
CA LEU A 41 32.74 -4.91 -25.67
C LEU A 41 31.89 -5.38 -24.48
N ALA A 42 31.07 -4.52 -23.88
CA ALA A 42 30.15 -4.93 -22.83
C ALA A 42 29.01 -5.77 -23.41
N ALA A 43 28.61 -6.81 -22.67
CA ALA A 43 27.39 -7.52 -22.99
C ALA A 43 26.19 -6.54 -22.87
N PRO A 44 25.19 -6.62 -23.76
CA PRO A 44 23.98 -5.84 -23.60
C PRO A 44 23.33 -6.17 -22.26
N ALA A 45 22.91 -5.14 -21.52
CA ALA A 45 22.20 -5.32 -20.26
C ALA A 45 20.95 -6.20 -20.47
N ASP A 46 20.83 -7.25 -19.67
CA ASP A 46 19.65 -8.11 -19.69
C ASP A 46 18.45 -7.37 -19.06
N GLU A 47 17.25 -7.79 -19.40
CA GLU A 47 16.01 -7.14 -18.97
C GLU A 47 15.86 -7.15 -17.44
N SER A 48 16.38 -8.18 -16.77
CA SER A 48 16.43 -8.25 -15.31
C SER A 48 17.29 -7.15 -14.68
N GLU A 49 18.41 -6.76 -15.31
CA GLU A 49 19.29 -5.71 -14.79
C GLU A 49 18.64 -4.33 -14.93
N LYS A 50 17.93 -4.10 -16.04
CA LYS A 50 17.17 -2.86 -16.24
C LYS A 50 16.02 -2.74 -15.24
N GLN A 51 15.31 -3.83 -14.97
CA GLN A 51 14.23 -3.86 -13.99
C GLN A 51 14.78 -3.55 -12.59
N GLN A 52 15.86 -4.20 -12.18
CA GLN A 52 16.51 -3.93 -10.89
C GLN A 52 16.98 -2.48 -10.75
N ALA A 53 17.56 -1.90 -11.81
CA ALA A 53 17.96 -0.49 -11.82
C ALA A 53 16.76 0.45 -11.71
N ALA A 54 15.65 0.12 -12.38
CA ALA A 54 14.40 0.87 -12.31
C ALA A 54 13.79 0.84 -10.90
N ASP A 55 13.75 -0.33 -10.26
CA ASP A 55 13.25 -0.49 -8.89
C ASP A 55 14.14 0.22 -7.87
N LEU A 56 15.47 0.14 -8.03
CA LEU A 56 16.40 0.89 -7.19
C LEU A 56 16.22 2.41 -7.33
N ALA A 57 15.92 2.90 -8.53
CA ALA A 57 15.67 4.32 -8.76
C ALA A 57 14.38 4.81 -8.06
N VAL A 58 13.32 4.00 -8.10
CA VAL A 58 12.08 4.32 -7.36
C VAL A 58 12.28 4.20 -5.86
N TRP A 59 13.04 3.19 -5.41
CA TRP A 59 13.39 3.04 -4.01
C TRP A 59 14.12 4.29 -3.50
N ALA A 60 15.12 4.79 -4.23
CA ALA A 60 15.87 5.99 -3.85
C ALA A 60 14.99 7.25 -3.82
N LEU A 61 14.08 7.40 -4.79
CA LEU A 61 13.10 8.49 -4.79
C LEU A 61 12.17 8.42 -3.58
N ALA A 62 11.67 7.23 -3.27
CA ALA A 62 10.76 7.01 -2.16
C ALA A 62 11.47 7.24 -0.81
N GLU A 63 12.74 6.86 -0.69
CA GLU A 63 13.57 7.14 0.49
C GLU A 63 13.80 8.63 0.70
N GLU A 64 14.12 9.38 -0.37
CA GLU A 64 14.24 10.84 -0.33
C GLU A 64 12.98 11.48 0.25
N LEU A 65 11.81 11.09 -0.26
CA LEU A 65 10.51 11.68 0.12
C LEU A 65 9.98 11.16 1.46
N ALA A 66 10.32 9.93 1.87
CA ALA A 66 9.94 9.37 3.17
C ALA A 66 10.58 10.12 4.36
N GLY A 67 11.66 10.87 4.12
CA GLY A 67 12.23 11.81 5.09
C GLY A 67 11.28 12.97 5.46
N HIS A 68 10.28 13.26 4.61
CA HIS A 68 9.32 14.31 4.90
C HIS A 68 8.37 13.90 6.05
N PRO A 69 8.20 14.70 7.13
CA PRO A 69 7.42 14.30 8.31
C PRO A 69 5.96 13.93 8.03
N ARG A 70 5.39 14.48 6.96
CA ARG A 70 4.01 14.21 6.51
C ARG A 70 3.92 13.19 5.37
N GLY A 71 5.04 12.71 4.85
CA GLY A 71 5.08 11.75 3.76
C GLY A 71 4.71 10.36 4.27
N TRP A 72 3.49 9.92 4.02
CA TRP A 72 3.02 8.56 4.24
C TRP A 72 3.04 7.76 2.94
N TYR A 73 2.69 8.36 1.80
CA TYR A 73 2.65 7.65 0.51
C TYR A 73 4.03 7.10 0.09
N PRO A 74 5.15 7.87 0.21
CA PRO A 74 6.47 7.31 -0.09
C PRO A 74 6.85 6.14 0.84
N LEU A 75 6.35 6.11 2.08
CA LEU A 75 6.56 4.97 2.98
C LEU A 75 5.77 3.74 2.54
N VAL A 76 4.55 3.92 2.01
CA VAL A 76 3.77 2.82 1.41
C VAL A 76 4.51 2.24 0.20
N GLU A 77 5.05 3.10 -0.68
CA GLU A 77 5.83 2.65 -1.84
C GLU A 77 7.13 1.94 -1.45
N LEU A 78 7.88 2.47 -0.47
CA LEU A 78 9.04 1.75 0.09
C LEU A 78 8.65 0.42 0.72
N GLY A 79 7.50 0.38 1.40
CA GLY A 79 6.94 -0.85 1.96
C GLY A 79 6.69 -1.89 0.87
N ARG A 80 6.01 -1.50 -0.21
CA ARG A 80 5.74 -2.35 -1.39
C ARG A 80 7.02 -2.91 -1.99
N LEU A 81 8.02 -2.05 -2.23
CA LEU A 81 9.31 -2.47 -2.80
C LEU A 81 10.12 -3.38 -1.87
N SER A 82 9.89 -3.30 -0.56
CA SER A 82 10.62 -4.11 0.42
C SER A 82 10.00 -5.48 0.68
N LEU A 83 8.79 -5.77 0.20
CA LEU A 83 8.04 -6.96 0.65
C LEU A 83 8.73 -8.27 0.32
N GLU A 84 9.32 -8.39 -0.87
CA GLU A 84 9.97 -9.63 -1.31
C GLU A 84 11.30 -9.87 -0.59
N ASP A 85 12.06 -8.80 -0.31
CA ASP A 85 13.43 -8.89 0.22
C ASP A 85 13.51 -8.72 1.76
N ASP A 86 12.63 -7.91 2.35
CA ASP A 86 12.61 -7.58 3.79
C ASP A 86 11.18 -7.24 4.26
N GLN A 87 10.38 -8.29 4.45
CA GLN A 87 9.00 -8.18 4.94
C GLN A 87 8.91 -7.43 6.29
N GLU A 88 9.88 -7.60 7.20
CA GLU A 88 9.85 -6.93 8.50
C GLU A 88 10.02 -5.41 8.34
N ALA A 89 10.93 -4.98 7.48
CA ALA A 89 11.10 -3.57 7.18
C ALA A 89 9.90 -3.00 6.39
N ALA A 90 9.27 -3.79 5.52
CA ALA A 90 8.01 -3.40 4.89
C ALA A 90 6.92 -3.10 5.93
N LEU A 91 6.71 -4.00 6.90
CA LEU A 91 5.72 -3.83 7.97
C LEU A 91 5.99 -2.59 8.84
N ARG A 92 7.24 -2.33 9.21
CA ARG A 92 7.60 -1.10 9.96
C ARG A 92 7.29 0.17 9.18
N ARG A 93 7.51 0.18 7.86
CA ARG A 93 7.20 1.32 6.98
C ARG A 93 5.70 1.53 6.87
N PHE A 94 4.92 0.47 6.68
CA PHE A 94 3.45 0.54 6.66
C PHE A 94 2.87 1.05 7.99
N ALA A 95 3.37 0.57 9.14
CA ALA A 95 2.97 1.09 10.44
C ALA A 95 3.28 2.60 10.58
N THR A 96 4.48 3.02 10.17
CA THR A 96 4.87 4.43 10.18
C THR A 96 3.98 5.27 9.24
N ALA A 97 3.62 4.73 8.06
CA ALA A 97 2.72 5.40 7.12
C ALA A 97 1.32 5.60 7.74
N ALA A 98 0.77 4.55 8.36
CA ALA A 98 -0.50 4.60 9.07
C ALA A 98 -0.50 5.61 10.23
N GLU A 99 0.63 5.78 10.91
CA GLU A 99 0.76 6.79 11.98
C GLU A 99 0.83 8.24 11.45
N ARG A 100 1.40 8.43 10.26
CA ARG A 100 1.52 9.76 9.62
C ARG A 100 0.23 10.22 8.93
N ASP A 101 -0.67 9.28 8.62
CA ASP A 101 -1.94 9.56 7.98
C ASP A 101 -3.13 9.40 8.94
N PRO A 102 -3.67 10.50 9.48
CA PRO A 102 -4.84 10.45 10.36
C PRO A 102 -6.14 10.07 9.64
N SER A 103 -6.17 10.09 8.30
CA SER A 103 -7.36 9.72 7.52
C SER A 103 -7.51 8.20 7.39
N GLY A 104 -6.43 7.44 7.54
CA GLY A 104 -6.43 5.98 7.39
C GLY A 104 -6.36 5.48 5.94
N LEU A 105 -6.14 6.35 4.96
CA LEU A 105 -5.83 5.97 3.57
C LEU A 105 -4.54 5.14 3.50
N ALA A 106 -3.47 5.59 4.15
CA ALA A 106 -2.20 4.86 4.20
C ALA A 106 -2.38 3.45 4.78
N LEU A 107 -3.22 3.33 5.81
CA LEU A 107 -3.56 2.05 6.42
C LEU A 107 -4.33 1.15 5.45
N ALA A 108 -5.32 1.69 4.74
CA ALA A 108 -6.10 0.96 3.76
C ALA A 108 -5.22 0.41 2.63
N GLU A 109 -4.38 1.26 2.03
CA GLU A 109 -3.46 0.86 0.96
C GLU A 109 -2.44 -0.18 1.45
N SER A 110 -1.86 0.03 2.63
CA SER A 110 -0.90 -0.92 3.19
C SER A 110 -1.51 -2.31 3.43
N MET A 111 -2.76 -2.37 3.92
CA MET A 111 -3.47 -3.64 4.09
C MET A 111 -3.81 -4.29 2.75
N GLU A 112 -4.22 -3.52 1.75
CA GLU A 112 -4.48 -4.03 0.41
C GLU A 112 -3.22 -4.66 -0.20
N ILE A 113 -2.09 -3.94 -0.15
CA ILE A 113 -0.80 -4.44 -0.65
C ILE A 113 -0.41 -5.75 0.06
N LEU A 114 -0.54 -5.82 1.38
CA LEU A 114 -0.25 -7.04 2.14
C LEU A 114 -1.18 -8.20 1.74
N ARG A 115 -2.48 -7.94 1.55
CA ARG A 115 -3.44 -8.96 1.10
C ARG A 115 -3.13 -9.47 -0.30
N GLU A 116 -2.83 -8.57 -1.24
CA GLU A 116 -2.45 -8.92 -2.61
C GLU A 116 -1.14 -9.73 -2.66
N ALA A 117 -0.22 -9.46 -1.72
CA ALA A 117 1.00 -10.25 -1.52
C ALA A 117 0.78 -11.58 -0.78
N HIS A 118 -0.48 -12.00 -0.56
CA HIS A 118 -0.84 -13.22 0.19
C HIS A 118 -0.35 -13.23 1.65
N LEU A 119 -0.28 -12.05 2.29
CA LEU A 119 0.05 -11.85 3.70
C LEU A 119 -1.16 -11.33 4.51
N PRO A 120 -2.31 -12.05 4.53
CA PRO A 120 -3.54 -11.55 5.14
C PRO A 120 -3.47 -11.49 6.67
N VAL A 121 -2.61 -12.29 7.31
CA VAL A 121 -2.42 -12.27 8.78
C VAL A 121 -1.70 -10.99 9.20
N GLU A 122 -0.70 -10.58 8.43
CA GLU A 122 0.05 -9.33 8.62
C GLU A 122 -0.85 -8.11 8.35
N ALA A 123 -1.65 -8.16 7.28
CA ALA A 123 -2.64 -7.12 6.98
C ALA A 123 -3.63 -6.94 8.14
N LEU A 124 -4.17 -8.06 8.65
CA LEU A 124 -5.08 -8.08 9.80
C LEU A 124 -4.39 -7.50 11.05
N GLY A 125 -3.15 -7.92 11.34
CA GLY A 125 -2.37 -7.42 12.48
C GLY A 125 -2.12 -5.91 12.41
N LEU A 126 -1.73 -5.40 11.25
CA LEU A 126 -1.55 -3.97 11.01
C LEU A 126 -2.86 -3.20 11.23
N GLY A 127 -3.96 -3.69 10.64
CA GLY A 127 -5.27 -3.06 10.77
C GLY A 127 -5.79 -3.01 12.20
N VAL A 128 -5.69 -4.11 12.96
CA VAL A 128 -6.10 -4.17 14.38
C VAL A 128 -5.30 -3.17 15.23
N GLY A 129 -4.02 -2.98 14.94
CA GLY A 129 -3.16 -2.06 15.70
C GLY A 129 -3.44 -0.58 15.46
N HIS A 130 -3.93 -0.22 14.26
CA HIS A 130 -3.96 1.18 13.82
C HIS A 130 -5.36 1.70 13.43
N TRP A 131 -6.34 0.83 13.15
CA TRP A 131 -7.65 1.28 12.66
C TRP A 131 -8.50 1.96 13.74
N ARG A 132 -9.11 3.10 13.38
CA ARG A 132 -10.04 3.84 14.22
C ARG A 132 -11.37 4.03 13.50
N ALA A 133 -12.35 3.18 13.81
CA ALA A 133 -13.63 3.09 13.08
C ALA A 133 -14.44 4.40 12.94
N ARG A 134 -14.25 5.37 13.85
CA ARG A 134 -14.97 6.65 13.84
C ARG A 134 -14.21 7.77 13.10
N GLU A 135 -12.91 7.60 12.91
CA GLU A 135 -11.99 8.63 12.40
C GLU A 135 -11.52 8.28 10.98
N HIS A 136 -11.12 7.03 10.77
CA HIS A 136 -10.54 6.60 9.51
C HIS A 136 -11.60 6.41 8.43
N THR A 137 -11.17 6.48 7.17
CA THR A 137 -12.03 6.21 6.03
C THR A 137 -12.68 4.81 6.13
N PRO A 138 -13.90 4.64 5.60
CA PRO A 138 -14.54 3.34 5.53
C PRO A 138 -13.72 2.29 4.76
N GLU A 139 -12.86 2.70 3.84
CA GLU A 139 -11.99 1.79 3.09
C GLU A 139 -10.98 1.07 3.99
N ALA A 140 -10.42 1.74 5.00
CA ALA A 140 -9.54 1.08 5.97
C ALA A 140 -10.29 -0.06 6.71
N GLY A 141 -11.55 0.16 7.06
CA GLY A 141 -12.38 -0.88 7.65
C GLY A 141 -12.76 -1.99 6.66
N ARG A 142 -12.98 -1.65 5.38
CA ARG A 142 -13.22 -2.62 4.31
C ARG A 142 -12.05 -3.59 4.17
N GLN A 143 -10.84 -3.04 4.03
CA GLN A 143 -9.62 -3.84 3.88
C GLN A 143 -9.33 -4.70 5.13
N LEU A 144 -9.63 -4.21 6.34
CA LEU A 144 -9.52 -5.00 7.57
C LEU A 144 -10.46 -6.21 7.58
N VAL A 145 -11.73 -6.02 7.20
CA VAL A 145 -12.70 -7.14 7.11
C VAL A 145 -12.24 -8.15 6.06
N LEU A 146 -11.79 -7.68 4.89
CA LEU A 146 -11.29 -8.56 3.84
C LEU A 146 -10.02 -9.32 4.27
N ALA A 147 -9.10 -8.67 4.99
CA ALA A 147 -7.92 -9.34 5.57
C ALA A 147 -8.31 -10.47 6.53
N ALA A 148 -9.33 -10.24 7.37
CA ALA A 148 -9.85 -11.27 8.26
C ALA A 148 -10.51 -12.43 7.50
N ILE A 149 -11.21 -12.17 6.39
CA ILE A 149 -11.77 -13.23 5.52
C ILE A 149 -10.63 -14.05 4.89
N ASP A 150 -9.63 -13.38 4.30
CA ASP A 150 -8.50 -14.04 3.63
C ASP A 150 -7.63 -14.86 4.61
N ALA A 151 -7.60 -14.46 5.89
CA ALA A 151 -6.93 -15.19 6.96
C ALA A 151 -7.80 -16.32 7.60
N ASP A 152 -8.97 -16.63 7.04
CA ASP A 152 -9.97 -17.58 7.58
C ASP A 152 -10.40 -17.26 9.04
N ARG A 153 -10.42 -15.98 9.38
CA ARG A 153 -10.86 -15.42 10.68
C ARG A 153 -12.26 -14.84 10.59
N ILE A 154 -13.25 -15.67 10.21
CA ILE A 154 -14.63 -15.23 9.96
C ILE A 154 -15.28 -14.52 11.16
N PHE A 155 -15.01 -14.96 12.38
CA PHE A 155 -15.55 -14.30 13.57
C PHE A 155 -15.01 -12.86 13.73
N GLU A 156 -13.71 -12.67 13.48
CA GLU A 156 -13.08 -11.34 13.50
C GLU A 156 -13.62 -10.47 12.35
N ALA A 157 -13.81 -11.05 11.16
CA ALA A 157 -14.41 -10.34 10.02
C ALA A 157 -15.81 -9.78 10.36
N LYS A 158 -16.67 -10.58 11.01
CA LYS A 158 -17.98 -10.14 11.48
C LYS A 158 -17.87 -9.02 12.53
N HIS A 159 -16.96 -9.17 13.48
CA HIS A 159 -16.72 -8.16 14.50
C HIS A 159 -16.26 -6.82 13.90
N HIS A 160 -15.33 -6.84 12.95
CA HIS A 160 -14.87 -5.62 12.26
C HIS A 160 -15.97 -5.01 11.37
N LEU A 161 -16.80 -5.84 10.71
CA LEU A 161 -17.96 -5.37 9.96
C LEU A 161 -18.98 -4.66 10.87
N GLU A 162 -19.20 -5.15 12.08
CA GLU A 162 -20.04 -4.47 13.07
C GLU A 162 -19.44 -3.13 13.48
N ALA A 163 -18.14 -3.09 13.78
CA ALA A 163 -17.42 -1.86 14.13
C ALA A 163 -17.48 -0.79 13.03
N LEU A 164 -17.57 -1.18 11.74
CA LEU A 164 -17.72 -0.24 10.62
C LEU A 164 -19.00 0.63 10.75
N ALA A 165 -20.03 0.15 11.47
CA ALA A 165 -21.24 0.95 11.73
C ALA A 165 -21.00 2.19 12.62
N LEU A 166 -19.86 2.25 13.30
CA LEU A 166 -19.50 3.37 14.17
C LEU A 166 -19.07 4.62 13.39
N TYR A 167 -18.77 4.47 12.09
CA TYR A 167 -18.43 5.61 11.24
C TYR A 167 -19.61 6.59 11.14
N PRO A 168 -19.40 7.92 11.19
CA PRO A 168 -20.49 8.88 11.32
C PRO A 168 -21.47 8.90 10.13
N ASP A 169 -20.99 8.66 8.92
CA ASP A 169 -21.82 8.68 7.71
C ASP A 169 -22.26 7.28 7.30
N ALA A 170 -23.48 6.91 7.72
CA ALA A 170 -24.06 5.62 7.39
C ALA A 170 -24.32 5.42 5.89
N ALA A 171 -24.51 6.50 5.12
CA ALA A 171 -24.78 6.39 3.68
C ALA A 171 -23.54 5.95 2.90
N VAL A 172 -22.36 6.45 3.30
CA VAL A 172 -21.07 6.04 2.71
C VAL A 172 -20.77 4.58 3.04
N VAL A 173 -21.10 4.13 4.26
CA VAL A 173 -20.78 2.78 4.75
C VAL A 173 -21.75 1.71 4.26
N ALA A 174 -23.00 2.06 3.97
CA ALA A 174 -24.04 1.10 3.55
C ALA A 174 -23.64 0.17 2.38
N PRO A 175 -23.10 0.67 1.25
CA PRO A 175 -22.69 -0.20 0.15
C PRO A 175 -21.54 -1.13 0.54
N ILE A 176 -20.56 -0.64 1.29
CA ILE A 176 -19.42 -1.42 1.78
C ILE A 176 -19.89 -2.54 2.71
N ARG A 177 -20.80 -2.25 3.65
CA ARG A 177 -21.36 -3.28 4.53
C ARG A 177 -22.10 -4.36 3.74
N HIS A 178 -22.85 -3.97 2.72
CA HIS A 178 -23.57 -4.93 1.88
C HIS A 178 -22.62 -5.88 1.18
N GLU A 179 -21.59 -5.33 0.52
CA GLU A 179 -20.52 -6.10 -0.13
C GLU A 179 -19.87 -7.09 0.83
N LEU A 180 -19.40 -6.60 1.99
CA LEU A 180 -18.68 -7.41 2.98
C LEU A 180 -19.58 -8.48 3.62
N THR A 181 -20.86 -8.20 3.80
CA THR A 181 -21.83 -9.21 4.29
C THR A 181 -21.90 -10.40 3.33
N LEU A 182 -21.95 -10.13 2.02
CA LEU A 182 -21.95 -11.18 0.99
C LEU A 182 -20.63 -11.96 0.97
N ALA A 183 -19.50 -11.25 1.08
CA ALA A 183 -18.18 -11.88 1.12
C ALA A 183 -18.02 -12.84 2.31
N ILE A 184 -18.45 -12.41 3.52
CA ILE A 184 -18.45 -13.26 4.72
C ILE A 184 -19.33 -14.49 4.52
N ALA A 185 -20.56 -14.30 4.03
CA ALA A 185 -21.49 -15.42 3.81
C ALA A 185 -20.94 -16.44 2.80
N HIS A 186 -20.28 -15.98 1.74
CA HIS A 186 -19.62 -16.83 0.77
C HIS A 186 -18.49 -17.66 1.41
N ALA A 187 -17.65 -17.03 2.22
CA ALA A 187 -16.55 -17.71 2.92
C ALA A 187 -17.06 -18.76 3.93
N GLU A 188 -18.17 -18.48 4.63
CA GLU A 188 -18.79 -19.45 5.56
C GLU A 188 -19.30 -20.72 4.86
N GLN A 189 -19.84 -20.58 3.64
CA GLN A 189 -20.31 -21.72 2.85
C GLN A 189 -19.15 -22.62 2.42
N HIS A 190 -18.02 -22.03 2.04
CA HIS A 190 -16.82 -22.79 1.64
C HIS A 190 -16.27 -23.63 2.81
N ARG A 191 -16.25 -23.07 4.01
CA ARG A 191 -15.77 -23.75 5.22
C ARG A 191 -16.69 -24.86 5.71
N SER A 192 -17.98 -24.77 5.43
CA SER A 192 -18.96 -25.80 5.82
C SER A 192 -19.03 -26.97 4.82
N GLY A 193 -18.44 -26.82 3.62
CA GLY A 193 -18.46 -27.81 2.54
C GLY A 193 -17.21 -28.67 2.40
N THR A 194 -16.14 -28.36 3.14
CA THR A 194 -14.89 -29.15 3.25
C THR A 194 -14.88 -29.99 4.52
#